data_AF-A0A0B1SWV5-F1
#
_entry.id   AF-A0A0B1SWV5-F1
#
_cell.length_a   1.000
_cell.length_b   1.000
_cell.length_c   1.000
_cell.angle_alpha   90.00
_cell.angle_beta   90.00
_cell.angle_gamma   90.00
#
_symmetry.space_group_name_H-M   'P 1'
#
loop_
_entity.id
_entity.type
_entity.pdbx_description
1 polymer ?
#
loop_
_entity_poly.entity_id
_entity_poly.type
_entity_poly.pdbx_seq_one_letter_code
_entity_poly.pdbx_strand_id
1 'polypeptide(L)'
;MLVDERWTVADTMQQLADKHHITLCEDHCIVEEFPDLYIRRIYEDHENLVENIQLWVQDSPNKLYFIRRPDKYPFIDRPELYLVTEKTADLEVPPGDNWTREVKTQFVQDFFTRETVSPPELEGFLYLKSDGRKSWKKHYFVLRPSGLYYAPKGKKSSKDLQCLMNLHSNQVYTGVNWVKKYKSPTEWCIAIKLTALQMKRSQYIKYICADDEASFRRWLVGLRIAKCFVKT
;
A
#
# COMPACT_ATOMS: atom_id res chain seq x y z
N MET A 1 -19.83 -9.14 -16.64
CA MET A 1 -19.05 -10.38 -16.85
C MET A 1 -19.39 -11.27 -15.67
N LEU A 2 -19.64 -12.56 -15.88
CA LEU A 2 -19.75 -13.48 -14.75
C LEU A 2 -18.33 -13.70 -14.19
N VAL A 3 -18.19 -13.63 -12.88
CA VAL A 3 -16.91 -13.84 -12.18
C VAL A 3 -17.07 -15.09 -11.34
N ASP A 4 -16.13 -16.02 -11.46
CA ASP A 4 -16.09 -17.22 -10.63
C ASP A 4 -15.52 -16.88 -9.24
N GLU A 5 -16.09 -17.46 -8.19
CA GLU A 5 -15.63 -17.27 -6.81
C GLU A 5 -14.20 -17.77 -6.56
N ARG A 6 -13.67 -18.62 -7.44
CA ARG A 6 -12.31 -19.16 -7.34
C ARG A 6 -11.27 -18.28 -8.01
N TRP A 7 -11.70 -17.29 -8.80
CA TRP A 7 -10.79 -16.46 -9.56
C TRP A 7 -10.04 -15.48 -8.66
N THR A 8 -8.73 -15.48 -8.83
CA THR A 8 -7.89 -14.39 -8.37
C THR A 8 -8.13 -13.13 -9.21
N VAL A 9 -7.57 -12.03 -8.76
CA VAL A 9 -7.53 -10.79 -9.53
C VAL A 9 -6.77 -10.99 -10.84
N ALA A 10 -5.69 -11.76 -10.85
CA ALA A 10 -4.97 -12.14 -12.07
C ALA A 10 -5.87 -12.89 -13.06
N ASP A 11 -6.60 -13.91 -12.61
CA ASP A 11 -7.52 -14.68 -13.46
C ASP A 11 -8.62 -13.78 -14.02
N THR A 12 -9.18 -12.91 -13.17
CA THR A 12 -10.20 -11.93 -13.58
C THR A 12 -9.68 -10.99 -14.67
N MET A 13 -8.46 -10.49 -14.52
CA MET A 13 -7.83 -9.63 -15.53
C MET A 13 -7.61 -10.36 -16.85
N GLN A 14 -7.19 -11.62 -16.83
CA GLN A 14 -7.03 -12.44 -18.04
C GLN A 14 -8.37 -12.57 -18.78
N GLN A 15 -9.45 -12.88 -18.07
CA GLN A 15 -10.78 -13.04 -18.66
C GLN A 15 -11.32 -11.72 -19.25
N LEU A 16 -11.08 -10.60 -18.58
CA LEU A 16 -11.40 -9.27 -19.13
C LEU A 16 -10.58 -8.97 -20.37
N ALA A 17 -9.29 -9.30 -20.36
CA ALA A 17 -8.39 -9.06 -21.47
C ALA A 17 -8.80 -9.86 -22.71
N ASP A 18 -9.08 -11.16 -22.55
CA ASP A 18 -9.52 -12.04 -23.64
C ASP A 18 -10.85 -11.55 -24.23
N LYS A 19 -11.81 -11.20 -23.37
CA LYS A 19 -13.12 -10.70 -23.79
C LYS A 19 -13.05 -9.38 -24.57
N HIS A 20 -12.11 -8.51 -24.21
CA HIS A 20 -11.98 -7.18 -24.79
C HIS A 20 -10.82 -7.05 -25.78
N HIS A 21 -10.16 -8.16 -26.13
CA HIS A 21 -9.00 -8.21 -27.02
C HIS A 21 -7.86 -7.28 -26.60
N ILE A 22 -7.59 -7.22 -25.29
CA ILE A 22 -6.52 -6.40 -24.70
C ILE A 22 -5.29 -7.29 -24.51
N THR A 23 -4.12 -6.85 -24.98
CA THR A 23 -2.85 -7.46 -24.62
C THR A 23 -2.43 -6.99 -23.23
N LEU A 24 -2.40 -7.91 -22.25
CA LEU A 24 -1.97 -7.60 -20.89
C LEU A 24 -0.49 -7.20 -20.84
N CYS A 25 -0.17 -6.36 -19.86
CA CYS A 25 1.17 -6.00 -19.44
C CYS A 25 1.18 -5.80 -17.91
N GLU A 26 2.37 -5.68 -17.32
CA GLU A 26 2.56 -5.60 -15.85
C GLU A 26 1.81 -4.45 -15.16
N ASP A 27 1.57 -3.35 -15.87
CA ASP A 27 0.81 -2.20 -15.34
C ASP A 27 -0.68 -2.50 -15.16
N HIS A 28 -1.22 -3.51 -15.86
CA HIS A 28 -2.65 -3.79 -15.79
C HIS A 28 -3.02 -4.28 -14.38
N CYS A 29 -4.11 -3.73 -13.86
CA CYS A 29 -4.58 -4.00 -12.51
C CYS A 29 -6.09 -3.78 -12.37
N ILE A 30 -6.65 -4.32 -11.29
CA ILE A 30 -7.98 -3.96 -10.80
C ILE A 30 -7.81 -2.92 -9.68
N VAL A 31 -8.50 -1.79 -9.80
CA VAL A 31 -8.53 -0.74 -8.78
C VAL A 31 -9.91 -0.69 -8.14
N GLU A 32 -9.94 -0.84 -6.82
CA GLU A 32 -11.11 -0.60 -5.99
C GLU A 32 -11.14 0.86 -5.53
N GLU A 33 -12.29 1.50 -5.70
CA GLU A 33 -12.56 2.85 -5.20
C GLU A 33 -13.77 2.85 -4.27
N PHE A 34 -13.64 3.60 -3.17
CA PHE A 34 -14.72 3.94 -2.25
C PHE A 34 -14.99 5.45 -2.35
N PRO A 35 -15.93 5.88 -3.22
CA PRO A 35 -16.19 7.31 -3.45
C PRO A 35 -16.54 8.06 -2.16
N ASP A 36 -17.34 7.45 -1.29
CA ASP A 36 -17.81 8.07 -0.04
C ASP A 36 -16.71 8.22 1.02
N LEU A 37 -15.70 7.35 0.96
CA LEU A 37 -14.52 7.41 1.82
C LEU A 37 -13.38 8.22 1.22
N TYR A 38 -13.49 8.57 -0.07
CA TYR A 38 -12.46 9.29 -0.83
C TYR A 38 -11.14 8.51 -0.85
N ILE A 39 -11.19 7.20 -1.07
CA ILE A 39 -10.02 6.33 -1.09
C ILE A 39 -10.10 5.34 -2.24
N ARG A 40 -8.94 4.85 -2.66
CA ARG A 40 -8.82 3.75 -3.62
C ARG A 40 -7.57 2.92 -3.38
N ARG A 41 -7.57 1.69 -3.83
CA ARG A 41 -6.38 0.82 -3.81
C ARG A 41 -6.30 -0.03 -5.06
N ILE A 42 -5.09 -0.45 -5.38
CA ILE A 42 -4.85 -1.52 -6.34
C ILE A 42 -5.10 -2.83 -5.60
N TYR A 43 -5.86 -3.75 -6.19
CA TYR A 43 -5.91 -5.14 -5.71
C TYR A 43 -4.62 -5.85 -6.09
N GLU A 44 -4.06 -6.62 -5.17
CA GLU A 44 -2.92 -7.47 -5.46
C GLU A 44 -3.37 -8.67 -6.29
N ASP A 45 -2.54 -9.11 -7.23
CA ASP A 45 -2.90 -10.10 -8.25
C ASP A 45 -3.35 -11.44 -7.68
N HIS A 46 -2.86 -11.81 -6.49
CA HIS A 46 -3.19 -13.03 -5.76
C HIS A 46 -4.47 -12.92 -4.92
N GLU A 47 -5.04 -11.73 -4.74
CA GLU A 47 -6.28 -11.57 -3.98
C GLU A 47 -7.45 -12.20 -4.72
N ASN A 48 -8.42 -12.74 -3.98
CA ASN A 48 -9.68 -13.20 -4.55
C ASN A 48 -10.61 -12.01 -4.82
N LEU A 49 -11.15 -11.91 -6.04
CA LEU A 49 -12.01 -10.78 -6.40
C LEU A 49 -13.35 -10.83 -5.67
N VAL A 50 -14.00 -11.99 -5.67
CA VAL A 50 -15.35 -12.18 -5.14
C VAL A 50 -15.36 -11.99 -3.63
N GLU A 51 -14.38 -12.53 -2.90
CA GLU A 51 -14.24 -12.32 -1.45
C GLU A 51 -14.17 -10.83 -1.11
N ASN A 52 -13.41 -10.03 -1.87
CA ASN A 52 -13.30 -8.60 -1.63
C ASN A 52 -14.61 -7.84 -1.89
N ILE A 53 -15.32 -8.18 -2.98
CA ILE A 53 -16.60 -7.54 -3.32
C ILE A 53 -17.70 -7.95 -2.34
N GLN A 54 -17.70 -9.20 -1.84
CA GLN A 54 -18.66 -9.68 -0.83
C GLN A 54 -18.57 -8.91 0.48
N LEU A 55 -17.44 -8.24 0.75
CA LEU A 55 -17.33 -7.35 1.89
C LEU A 55 -18.12 -6.07 1.72
N TRP A 56 -18.53 -5.68 0.52
CA TRP A 56 -19.28 -4.45 0.26
C TRP A 56 -20.71 -4.55 0.81
N VAL A 57 -21.27 -3.40 1.21
CA VAL A 57 -22.69 -3.34 1.59
C VAL A 57 -23.59 -3.46 0.36
N GLN A 58 -24.84 -3.88 0.58
CA GLN A 58 -25.87 -3.82 -0.45
C GLN A 58 -25.99 -2.37 -0.98
N ASP A 59 -26.17 -2.23 -2.29
CA ASP A 59 -26.24 -0.94 -3.00
C ASP A 59 -25.00 -0.04 -2.81
N SER A 60 -23.83 -0.67 -2.60
CA SER A 60 -22.56 0.05 -2.45
C SER A 60 -22.25 0.93 -3.66
N PRO A 61 -21.84 2.19 -3.46
CA PRO A 61 -21.37 3.06 -4.53
C PRO A 61 -19.92 2.78 -4.95
N ASN A 62 -19.27 1.79 -4.33
CA ASN A 62 -17.90 1.41 -4.63
C ASN A 62 -17.78 0.93 -6.09
N LYS A 63 -16.59 1.09 -6.65
CA LYS A 63 -16.34 0.80 -8.06
C LYS A 63 -15.07 -0.01 -8.23
N LEU A 64 -15.10 -0.88 -9.23
CA LEU A 64 -13.91 -1.57 -9.74
C LEU A 64 -13.56 -1.01 -11.12
N TYR A 65 -12.27 -0.79 -11.34
CA TYR A 65 -11.73 -0.34 -12.61
C TYR A 65 -10.66 -1.31 -13.08
N PHE A 66 -10.74 -1.72 -14.34
CA PHE A 66 -9.64 -2.42 -15.02
C PHE A 66 -8.82 -1.40 -15.80
N ILE A 67 -7.64 -1.05 -15.29
CA ILE A 67 -6.82 0.06 -15.80
C ILE A 67 -5.32 -0.24 -15.70
N ARG A 68 -4.50 0.55 -16.40
CA ARG A 68 -3.04 0.53 -16.24
C ARG A 68 -2.57 1.47 -15.12
N ARG A 69 -1.67 0.98 -14.28
CA ARG A 69 -1.05 1.68 -13.16
C ARG A 69 0.45 1.38 -13.12
N PRO A 70 1.32 2.25 -13.69
CA PRO A 70 2.77 2.05 -13.66
C PRO A 70 3.35 2.14 -12.23
N ASP A 71 2.58 2.64 -11.28
CA ASP A 71 2.93 2.66 -9.85
C ASP A 71 2.49 1.38 -9.10
N LYS A 72 2.11 0.32 -9.81
CA LYS A 72 1.73 -0.98 -9.23
C LYS A 72 2.93 -1.67 -8.57
N TYR A 73 4.07 -1.78 -9.26
CA TYR A 73 5.27 -2.46 -8.76
C TYR A 73 6.55 -1.64 -8.95
N PRO A 74 6.61 -0.40 -8.44
CA PRO A 74 7.75 0.50 -8.69
C PRO A 74 9.06 0.01 -8.07
N PHE A 75 8.99 -0.96 -7.14
CA PHE A 75 10.16 -1.62 -6.55
C PHE A 75 10.85 -2.61 -7.51
N ILE A 76 10.20 -3.02 -8.60
CA ILE A 76 10.84 -3.82 -9.65
C ILE A 76 11.75 -2.92 -10.50
N ASP A 77 11.27 -1.71 -10.81
CA ASP A 77 12.01 -0.75 -11.64
C ASP A 77 13.13 -0.03 -10.90
N ARG A 78 12.90 0.28 -9.62
CA ARG A 78 13.82 1.05 -8.76
C ARG A 78 14.02 0.38 -7.39
N PRO A 79 14.46 -0.90 -7.33
CA PRO A 79 14.62 -1.63 -6.07
C PRO A 79 15.51 -0.90 -5.06
N GLU A 80 16.50 -0.16 -5.54
CA GLU A 80 17.42 0.64 -4.71
C GLU A 80 16.72 1.74 -3.90
N LEU A 81 15.55 2.21 -4.34
CA LEU A 81 14.78 3.22 -3.63
C LEU A 81 13.81 2.63 -2.58
N TYR A 82 13.39 1.37 -2.77
CA TYR A 82 12.28 0.80 -2.01
C TYR A 82 12.67 -0.39 -1.13
N LEU A 83 13.66 -1.17 -1.53
CA LEU A 83 14.01 -2.45 -0.92
C LEU A 83 15.35 -2.40 -0.18
N VAL A 84 16.27 -1.51 -0.57
CA VAL A 84 17.56 -1.34 0.10
C VAL A 84 17.37 -0.68 1.47
N THR A 85 17.69 -1.43 2.52
CA THR A 85 17.63 -1.04 3.94
C THR A 85 18.84 -1.58 4.68
N GLU A 86 19.01 -1.22 5.96
CA GLU A 86 20.05 -1.81 6.83
C GLU A 86 19.94 -3.35 6.91
N LYS A 87 18.73 -3.91 6.79
CA LYS A 87 18.48 -5.36 6.81
C LYS A 87 18.77 -6.09 5.50
N THR A 88 19.04 -5.35 4.44
CA THR A 88 19.46 -5.89 3.14
C THR A 88 20.89 -5.49 2.82
N ALA A 89 21.65 -5.00 3.81
CA ALA A 89 23.04 -4.61 3.63
C ALA A 89 23.96 -5.80 3.33
N ASP A 90 23.50 -7.02 3.62
CA ASP A 90 24.17 -8.27 3.29
C ASP A 90 23.96 -8.72 1.83
N LEU A 91 22.94 -8.20 1.15
CA LEU A 91 22.79 -8.40 -0.29
C LEU A 91 23.86 -7.56 -0.99
N GLU A 92 24.58 -8.13 -1.95
CA GLU A 92 25.56 -7.37 -2.72
C GLU A 92 24.83 -6.30 -3.55
N VAL A 93 25.06 -5.04 -3.19
CA VAL A 93 24.43 -3.88 -3.83
C VAL A 93 25.48 -3.12 -4.62
N PRO A 94 25.33 -2.95 -5.95
CA PRO A 94 26.19 -2.05 -6.70
C PRO A 94 26.06 -0.61 -6.17
N PRO A 95 27.18 0.12 -6.00
CA PRO A 95 27.12 1.49 -5.49
C PRO A 95 26.38 2.41 -6.48
N GLY A 96 25.60 3.35 -5.94
CA GLY A 96 24.83 4.30 -6.73
C GLY A 96 23.53 3.72 -7.29
N ASP A 97 22.96 4.38 -8.29
CA ASP A 97 21.63 4.11 -8.84
C ASP A 97 21.65 3.61 -10.31
N ASN A 98 22.83 3.40 -10.88
CA ASN A 98 23.04 2.90 -12.24
C ASN A 98 23.02 1.37 -12.31
N TRP A 99 21.94 0.75 -11.83
CA TRP A 99 21.80 -0.70 -11.85
C TRP A 99 21.31 -1.19 -13.22
N THR A 100 21.93 -2.25 -13.74
CA THR A 100 21.43 -2.92 -14.95
C THR A 100 20.13 -3.66 -14.66
N ARG A 101 19.40 -4.06 -15.71
CA ARG A 101 18.15 -4.82 -15.55
C ARG A 101 18.37 -6.16 -14.84
N GLU A 102 19.49 -6.81 -15.12
CA GLU A 102 19.88 -8.09 -14.55
C GLU A 102 20.12 -7.95 -13.06
N VAL A 103 20.87 -6.91 -12.63
CA VAL A 103 21.09 -6.60 -11.22
C VAL A 103 19.77 -6.36 -10.49
N LYS A 104 18.88 -5.53 -11.06
CA LYS A 104 17.58 -5.24 -10.45
C LYS A 104 16.75 -6.50 -10.27
N THR A 105 16.70 -7.34 -11.31
CA THR A 105 15.94 -8.59 -11.31
C THR A 105 16.49 -9.55 -10.25
N GLN A 106 17.81 -9.73 -10.20
CA GLN A 106 18.46 -10.59 -9.21
C GLN A 106 18.22 -10.09 -7.79
N PHE A 107 18.42 -8.80 -7.53
CA PHE A 107 18.21 -8.22 -6.21
C PHE A 107 16.76 -8.37 -5.73
N VAL A 108 15.79 -8.14 -6.61
CA VAL A 108 14.37 -8.34 -6.29
C VAL A 108 14.10 -9.80 -5.96
N GLN A 109 14.60 -10.74 -6.77
CA GLN A 109 14.47 -12.17 -6.48
C GLN A 109 15.07 -12.53 -5.12
N ASP A 110 16.34 -12.16 -4.90
CA ASP A 110 17.05 -12.42 -3.66
C ASP A 110 16.30 -11.85 -2.46
N PHE A 111 15.74 -10.64 -2.56
CA PHE A 111 14.95 -10.01 -1.51
C PHE A 111 13.70 -10.84 -1.13
N PHE A 112 12.97 -11.35 -2.12
CA PHE A 112 11.72 -12.08 -1.90
C PHE A 112 11.91 -13.57 -1.60
N THR A 113 13.09 -14.16 -1.83
CA THR A 113 13.38 -15.58 -1.58
C THR A 113 14.20 -15.86 -0.31
N ARG A 114 14.51 -14.85 0.50
CA ARG A 114 15.28 -15.02 1.75
C ARG A 114 14.54 -15.93 2.74
N GLU A 115 15.27 -16.71 3.53
CA GLU A 115 14.65 -17.56 4.58
C GLU A 115 13.87 -16.74 5.62
N THR A 116 14.33 -15.52 5.92
CA THR A 116 13.65 -14.57 6.80
C THR A 116 13.28 -13.31 6.05
N VAL A 117 12.27 -13.41 5.18
CA VAL A 117 11.78 -12.21 4.48
C VAL A 117 11.08 -11.29 5.48
N SER A 118 11.60 -10.07 5.62
CA SER A 118 10.97 -9.01 6.39
C SER A 118 10.73 -7.81 5.49
N PRO A 119 9.60 -7.11 5.63
CA PRO A 119 9.39 -5.90 4.86
C PRO A 119 10.48 -4.86 5.14
N PRO A 120 10.73 -3.96 4.17
CA PRO A 120 11.70 -2.89 4.36
C PRO A 120 11.31 -2.08 5.60
N GLU A 121 12.22 -1.98 6.57
CA GLU A 121 11.99 -1.13 7.73
C GLU A 121 12.07 0.33 7.28
N LEU A 122 10.95 1.04 7.43
CA LEU A 122 10.82 2.44 7.05
C LEU A 122 10.68 3.28 8.30
N GLU A 123 11.36 4.42 8.33
CA GLU A 123 11.18 5.41 9.35
C GLU A 123 11.19 6.82 8.78
N GLY A 124 10.45 7.72 9.43
CA GLY A 124 10.31 9.08 8.91
C GLY A 124 9.15 9.83 9.52
N PHE A 125 9.06 11.12 9.22
CA PHE A 125 7.95 11.93 9.67
C PHE A 125 6.77 11.85 8.71
N LEU A 126 5.57 11.70 9.26
CA LEU A 126 4.31 11.82 8.54
C LEU A 126 3.32 12.62 9.38
N TYR A 127 2.33 13.22 8.73
CA TYR A 127 1.19 13.80 9.41
C TYR A 127 0.15 12.73 9.69
N LEU A 128 -0.33 12.64 10.93
CA LEU A 128 -1.47 11.85 11.34
C LEU A 128 -2.67 12.77 11.54
N LYS A 129 -3.79 12.44 10.89
CA LYS A 129 -5.06 13.15 11.11
C LYS A 129 -5.64 12.77 12.48
N SER A 130 -6.11 13.76 13.24
CA SER A 130 -6.82 13.49 14.49
C SER A 130 -8.19 12.85 14.23
N ASP A 131 -8.58 11.90 15.08
CA ASP A 131 -9.86 11.21 14.98
C ASP A 131 -11.02 12.23 15.07
N GLY A 132 -12.00 12.09 14.16
CA GLY A 132 -13.17 12.99 14.09
C GLY A 132 -12.91 14.43 13.64
N ARG A 133 -11.64 14.90 13.56
CA ARG A 133 -11.29 16.31 13.27
C ARG A 133 -10.55 16.48 11.95
N LYS A 134 -10.60 17.67 11.34
CA LYS A 134 -9.80 18.02 10.14
C LYS A 134 -8.43 18.63 10.50
N SER A 135 -7.86 18.21 11.63
CA SER A 135 -6.55 18.62 12.12
C SER A 135 -5.52 17.52 11.90
N TRP A 136 -4.29 17.92 11.59
CA TRP A 136 -3.18 17.01 11.30
C TRP A 136 -2.00 17.35 12.20
N LYS A 137 -1.33 16.34 12.74
CA LYS A 137 -0.15 16.52 13.59
C LYS A 137 1.00 15.68 13.05
N LYS A 138 2.19 16.25 12.99
CA LYS A 138 3.39 15.56 12.53
C LYS A 138 3.94 14.65 13.63
N HIS A 139 4.19 13.40 13.29
CA HIS A 139 4.76 12.38 14.18
C HIS A 139 5.87 11.62 13.48
N TYR A 140 6.76 11.04 14.27
CA TYR A 140 7.73 10.08 13.76
C TYR A 140 7.09 8.71 13.66
N PHE A 141 7.21 8.07 12.51
CA PHE A 141 6.66 6.76 12.20
C PHE A 141 7.76 5.74 11.98
N VAL A 142 7.46 4.48 12.31
CA VAL A 142 8.32 3.33 12.06
C VAL A 142 7.45 2.18 11.55
N LEU A 143 7.77 1.66 10.37
CA LEU A 143 7.20 0.42 9.84
C LEU A 143 8.02 -0.76 10.34
N ARG A 144 7.33 -1.75 10.92
CA ARG A 144 7.91 -3.02 11.35
C ARG A 144 7.10 -4.17 10.75
N PRO A 145 7.61 -5.41 10.75
CA PRO A 145 6.85 -6.56 10.26
C PRO A 145 5.47 -6.72 10.92
N SER A 146 5.36 -6.39 12.22
CA SER A 146 4.13 -6.48 12.99
C SER A 146 3.10 -5.37 12.72
N GLY A 147 3.52 -4.25 12.12
CA GLY A 147 2.62 -3.12 11.87
C GLY A 147 3.30 -1.76 11.78
N LEU A 148 2.45 -0.72 11.70
CA LEU A 148 2.88 0.67 11.66
C LEU A 148 2.84 1.27 13.07
N TYR A 149 3.95 1.83 13.51
CA TYR A 149 4.12 2.44 14.82
C TYR A 149 4.41 3.94 14.68
N TYR A 150 4.12 4.72 15.72
CA TYR A 150 4.43 6.14 15.76
C TYR A 150 4.80 6.62 17.17
N ALA A 151 5.53 7.73 17.25
CA ALA A 151 5.87 8.41 18.50
C ALA A 151 4.85 9.53 18.81
N PRO A 152 3.99 9.39 19.84
CA PRO A 152 2.94 10.37 20.14
C PRO A 152 3.47 11.75 20.53
N LYS A 153 4.66 11.78 21.14
CA LYS A 153 5.37 13.02 21.53
C LYS A 153 6.12 13.68 20.37
N GLY A 154 6.15 13.05 19.18
CA GLY A 154 6.78 13.61 17.97
C GLY A 154 8.31 13.58 17.94
N LYS A 155 8.97 13.05 18.98
CA LYS A 155 10.44 12.88 19.01
C LYS A 155 10.84 11.55 18.36
N LYS A 156 12.02 11.52 17.71
CA LYS A 156 12.67 10.29 17.22
C LYS A 156 13.16 9.45 18.40
N SER A 157 12.25 8.76 19.09
CA SER A 157 12.58 7.87 20.21
C SER A 157 11.84 6.55 20.04
N SER A 158 12.60 5.46 19.99
CA SER A 158 12.07 4.09 19.90
C SER A 158 11.41 3.61 21.19
N LYS A 159 11.67 4.26 22.33
CA LYS A 159 11.21 3.83 23.66
C LYS A 159 9.72 4.04 23.91
N ASP A 160 9.08 4.97 23.20
CA ASP A 160 7.68 5.38 23.40
C ASP A 160 6.80 5.12 22.16
N LEU A 161 7.18 4.15 21.31
CA LEU A 161 6.40 3.84 20.10
C LEU A 161 5.06 3.21 20.45
N GLN A 162 3.98 3.75 19.88
CA GLN A 162 2.64 3.18 19.95
C GLN A 162 2.29 2.52 18.63
N CYS A 163 1.72 1.32 18.69
CA CYS A 163 1.16 0.66 17.50
C CYS A 163 -0.03 1.49 17.01
N LEU A 164 0.07 2.03 15.79
CA LEU A 164 -1.05 2.70 15.16
C LEU A 164 -2.03 1.63 14.66
N MET A 165 -1.55 0.67 13.86
CA MET A 165 -2.31 -0.48 13.39
C MET A 165 -1.41 -1.65 12.96
N ASN A 166 -1.95 -2.87 13.08
CA ASN A 166 -1.37 -4.07 12.45
C ASN A 166 -1.66 -4.09 10.93
N LEU A 167 -0.90 -4.85 10.16
CA LEU A 167 -1.10 -4.97 8.71
C LEU A 167 -1.86 -6.24 8.29
N HIS A 168 -1.99 -7.22 9.18
CA HIS A 168 -2.70 -8.47 8.91
C HIS A 168 -4.18 -8.23 8.58
N SER A 169 -4.89 -7.47 9.43
CA SER A 169 -6.34 -7.26 9.31
C SER A 169 -6.72 -6.01 8.52
N ASN A 170 -5.72 -5.23 8.07
CA ASN A 170 -5.93 -3.93 7.46
C ASN A 170 -5.52 -3.91 5.98
N GLN A 171 -6.16 -3.02 5.24
CA GLN A 171 -5.87 -2.70 3.85
C GLN A 171 -5.29 -1.29 3.76
N VAL A 172 -4.45 -1.07 2.74
CA VAL A 172 -3.76 0.19 2.49
C VAL A 172 -4.37 0.82 1.24
N TYR A 173 -4.69 2.11 1.34
CA TYR A 173 -5.37 2.86 0.28
C TYR A 173 -4.67 4.20 0.05
N THR A 174 -4.78 4.72 -1.16
CA THR A 174 -4.43 6.10 -1.50
C THR A 174 -5.64 7.01 -1.24
N GLY A 175 -5.39 8.18 -0.66
CA GLY A 175 -6.40 9.23 -0.49
C GLY A 175 -6.72 9.97 -1.80
N VAL A 176 -7.97 10.38 -1.97
CA VAL A 176 -8.45 11.10 -3.16
C VAL A 176 -8.99 12.47 -2.75
N ASN A 177 -8.43 13.56 -3.26
CA ASN A 177 -8.90 14.93 -2.97
C ASN A 177 -8.95 15.29 -1.46
N TRP A 178 -8.03 14.73 -0.66
CA TRP A 178 -8.01 14.94 0.79
C TRP A 178 -7.63 16.36 1.22
N VAL A 179 -6.89 17.10 0.40
CA VAL A 179 -6.61 18.53 0.65
C VAL A 179 -7.93 19.30 0.75
N LYS A 180 -8.85 19.07 -0.19
CA LYS A 180 -10.19 19.68 -0.18
C LYS A 180 -11.07 19.09 0.92
N LYS A 181 -11.12 17.76 1.04
CA LYS A 181 -12.07 17.05 1.93
C LYS A 181 -11.70 17.15 3.42
N TYR A 182 -10.45 16.81 3.75
CA TYR A 182 -9.94 16.62 5.10
C TYR A 182 -8.89 17.66 5.51
N LYS A 183 -8.58 18.64 4.66
CA LYS A 183 -7.55 19.66 4.91
C LYS A 183 -6.19 19.03 5.20
N SER A 184 -5.85 17.96 4.47
CA SER A 184 -4.51 17.38 4.54
C SER A 184 -3.47 18.40 4.10
N PRO A 185 -2.26 18.38 4.71
CA PRO A 185 -1.18 19.29 4.32
C PRO A 185 -0.79 19.18 2.84
N THR A 186 -0.82 17.96 2.29
CA THR A 186 -0.51 17.66 0.88
C THR A 186 -1.54 16.68 0.30
N GLU A 187 -1.46 16.40 -0.99
CA GLU A 187 -2.25 15.36 -1.65
C GLU A 187 -1.72 13.94 -1.43
N TRP A 188 -0.50 13.82 -0.91
CA TRP A 188 0.26 12.59 -0.75
C TRP A 188 -0.20 11.80 0.47
N CYS A 189 -1.37 11.19 0.35
CA CYS A 189 -2.15 10.69 1.47
C CYS A 189 -2.38 9.18 1.41
N ILE A 190 -2.25 8.50 2.55
CA ILE A 190 -2.50 7.08 2.70
C ILE A 190 -3.58 6.87 3.76
N ALA A 191 -4.56 6.03 3.45
CA ALA A 191 -5.53 5.50 4.39
C ALA A 191 -5.14 4.07 4.75
N ILE A 192 -5.31 3.71 6.01
CA ILE A 192 -5.19 2.35 6.46
C ILE A 192 -6.49 2.02 7.19
N LYS A 193 -7.18 0.96 6.75
CA LYS A 193 -8.54 0.62 7.18
C LYS A 193 -8.71 -0.90 7.30
N LEU A 194 -9.46 -1.35 8.30
CA LEU A 194 -9.89 -2.76 8.42
C LEU A 194 -10.69 -3.21 7.19
N THR A 195 -10.36 -4.38 6.62
CA THR A 195 -10.94 -4.87 5.36
C THR A 195 -12.47 -4.91 5.40
N ALA A 196 -13.06 -5.40 6.49
CA ALA A 196 -14.51 -5.54 6.65
C ALA A 196 -15.25 -4.20 6.88
N LEU A 197 -14.54 -3.09 7.12
CA LEU A 197 -15.18 -1.83 7.48
C LEU A 197 -15.69 -1.07 6.24
N GLN A 198 -16.93 -1.29 5.82
CA GLN A 198 -17.49 -0.56 4.67
C GLN A 198 -17.99 0.85 4.98
N MET A 199 -18.26 1.14 6.25
CA MET A 199 -18.85 2.42 6.67
C MET A 199 -17.81 3.38 7.23
N LYS A 200 -18.11 4.68 7.14
CA LYS A 200 -17.29 5.74 7.72
C LYS A 200 -17.38 5.75 9.25
N ARG A 201 -16.58 4.92 9.91
CA ARG A 201 -16.36 4.98 11.36
C ARG A 201 -14.94 5.45 11.62
N SER A 202 -14.80 6.73 11.94
CA SER A 202 -13.50 7.42 11.98
C SER A 202 -12.48 6.80 12.94
N GLN A 203 -12.91 6.05 13.94
CA GLN A 203 -12.01 5.41 14.90
C GLN A 203 -11.23 4.22 14.31
N TYR A 204 -11.74 3.62 13.23
CA TYR A 204 -11.16 2.41 12.62
C TYR A 204 -10.46 2.66 11.28
N ILE A 205 -10.36 3.93 10.86
CA ILE A 205 -9.60 4.33 9.68
C ILE A 205 -8.57 5.34 10.12
N LYS A 206 -7.30 5.06 9.83
CA LYS A 206 -6.20 5.99 10.09
C LYS A 206 -5.76 6.64 8.79
N TYR A 207 -5.56 7.95 8.85
CA TYR A 207 -5.25 8.81 7.72
C TYR A 207 -3.89 9.43 7.97
N ILE A 208 -2.92 9.11 7.11
CA ILE A 208 -1.58 9.66 7.15
C ILE A 208 -1.28 10.43 5.87
N CYS A 209 -0.37 11.41 5.95
CA CYS A 209 0.00 12.28 4.85
C CYS A 209 1.51 12.55 4.88
N ALA A 210 2.17 12.46 3.73
CA ALA A 210 3.59 12.72 3.56
C ALA A 210 3.84 14.18 3.14
N ASP A 211 5.06 14.68 3.36
CA ASP A 211 5.44 16.03 2.92
C ASP A 211 5.58 16.12 1.38
N ASP A 212 5.95 15.02 0.71
CA ASP A 212 6.23 14.97 -0.72
C ASP A 212 5.89 13.61 -1.35
N GLU A 213 5.96 13.57 -2.68
CA GLU A 213 5.63 12.38 -3.48
C GLU A 213 6.58 11.21 -3.21
N ALA A 214 7.89 11.48 -3.11
CA ALA A 214 8.90 10.44 -2.93
C ALA A 214 8.69 9.70 -1.61
N SER A 215 8.47 10.45 -0.53
CA SER A 215 8.12 9.94 0.79
C SER A 215 6.81 9.13 0.73
N PHE A 216 5.78 9.64 0.07
CA PHE A 216 4.52 8.92 -0.09
C PHE A 216 4.67 7.60 -0.84
N ARG A 217 5.37 7.58 -1.98
CA ARG A 217 5.62 6.36 -2.75
C ARG A 217 6.38 5.35 -1.90
N ARG A 218 7.42 5.79 -1.18
CA ARG A 218 8.20 4.93 -0.28
C ARG A 218 7.33 4.29 0.80
N TRP A 219 6.50 5.08 1.49
CA TRP A 219 5.58 4.57 2.51
C TRP A 219 4.49 3.65 1.94
N LEU A 220 3.88 4.01 0.81
CA LEU A 220 2.84 3.21 0.17
C LEU A 220 3.37 1.83 -0.25
N VAL A 221 4.54 1.80 -0.90
CA VAL A 221 5.20 0.57 -1.32
C VAL A 221 5.60 -0.28 -0.12
N GLY A 222 6.26 0.29 0.88
CA GLY A 222 6.65 -0.44 2.08
C GLY A 222 5.45 -1.03 2.83
N LEU A 223 4.36 -0.28 2.96
CA LEU A 223 3.12 -0.76 3.60
C LEU A 223 2.47 -1.91 2.82
N ARG A 224 2.46 -1.85 1.48
CA ARG A 224 1.93 -2.92 0.62
C ARG A 224 2.77 -4.19 0.71
N ILE A 225 4.09 -4.03 0.63
CA ILE A 225 5.06 -5.13 0.80
C ILE A 225 4.87 -5.78 2.17
N ALA A 226 4.87 -4.98 3.24
CA ALA A 226 4.67 -5.46 4.60
C ALA A 226 3.37 -6.21 4.77
N LYS A 227 2.27 -5.74 4.16
CA LYS A 227 0.99 -6.45 4.18
C LYS A 227 1.06 -7.81 3.48
N CYS A 228 1.66 -7.90 2.30
CA CYS A 228 1.70 -9.14 1.52
C CYS A 228 2.52 -10.22 2.22
N PHE A 229 3.59 -9.85 2.94
CA PHE A 229 4.42 -10.80 3.68
C PHE A 229 3.77 -11.38 4.94
N VAL A 230 2.75 -10.73 5.54
CA VAL A 230 2.04 -11.33 6.69
C VAL A 230 1.07 -12.45 6.26
N LYS A 231 0.91 -12.70 4.96
CA LYS A 231 -0.02 -13.70 4.42
C LYS A 231 0.66 -15.01 3.96
N THR A 232 1.98 -15.09 4.01
CA THR A 232 2.77 -16.32 3.85
C THR A 232 3.14 -16.90 5.20
#